data_AF-H0UMZ4-F1
#
_entry.id   AF-H0UMZ4-F1
#
_cell.length_a   1.000
_cell.length_b   1.000
_cell.length_c   1.000
_cell.angle_alpha   90.00
_cell.angle_beta   90.00
_cell.angle_gamma   90.00
#
_symmetry.space_group_name_H-M   'P 1'
#
loop_
_entity.id
_entity.type
_entity.pdbx_description
1 polymer ?
#
loop_
_entity_poly.entity_id
_entity_poly.type
_entity_poly.pdbx_seq_one_letter_code
_entity_poly.pdbx_strand_id
1 'polypeptide(L)'
;METVVVNPRIKRVPLLMMVLLSVVTMGIYPAYWVYSRRDAFNQMGSAHVGDVLGTVPLILGFVSLGFSFKSAISPIWGSMAGGLASLVGAVMMILACFRYRENLRFYVKIRDASPLAAESVARSWFMTLIFGALYLQYHVNRLLDAGLLDPK
;
A
#
# COMPACT_ATOMS: atom_id res chain seq x y z
N MET A 1 -21.06 11.66 20.45
CA MET A 1 -21.06 10.91 19.19
C MET A 1 -20.20 9.68 19.41
N GLU A 2 -20.81 8.52 19.64
CA GLU A 2 -20.07 7.25 19.59
C GLU A 2 -19.47 7.14 18.19
N THR A 3 -18.15 7.20 18.07
CA THR A 3 -17.49 6.85 16.81
C THR A 3 -17.73 5.36 16.62
N VAL A 4 -18.71 5.00 15.79
CA VAL A 4 -18.91 3.61 15.37
C VAL A 4 -17.64 3.21 14.65
N VAL A 5 -16.75 2.49 15.35
CA VAL A 5 -15.49 2.01 14.78
C VAL A 5 -15.85 0.85 13.86
N VAL A 6 -16.14 1.16 12.61
CA VAL A 6 -16.34 0.16 11.55
C VAL A 6 -15.13 -0.77 11.57
N ASN A 7 -15.37 -2.07 11.67
CA ASN A 7 -14.29 -3.06 11.68
C ASN A 7 -13.99 -3.46 10.23
N PRO A 8 -12.91 -2.95 9.61
CA PRO A 8 -12.63 -3.21 8.22
C PRO A 8 -12.17 -4.66 8.05
N ARG A 9 -12.84 -5.42 7.20
CA ARG A 9 -12.44 -6.78 6.87
C ARG A 9 -11.26 -6.76 5.90
N ILE A 10 -10.10 -7.28 6.33
CA ILE A 10 -8.91 -7.36 5.49
C ILE A 10 -8.44 -8.80 5.34
N LYS A 11 -8.12 -9.17 4.10
CA LYS A 11 -7.55 -10.49 3.80
C LYS A 11 -6.09 -10.56 4.26
N ARG A 12 -5.80 -11.59 5.08
CA ARG A 12 -4.44 -11.99 5.44
C ARG A 12 -3.67 -12.42 4.20
N VAL A 13 -2.46 -11.89 4.02
CA VAL A 13 -1.57 -12.29 2.92
C VAL A 13 -0.20 -12.61 3.52
N PRO A 14 0.33 -13.83 3.30
CA PRO A 14 1.67 -14.15 3.77
C PRO A 14 2.71 -13.29 3.05
N LEU A 15 3.70 -12.82 3.81
CA LEU A 15 4.72 -11.89 3.30
C LEU A 15 5.54 -12.51 2.18
N LEU A 16 5.88 -13.80 2.31
CA LEU A 16 6.60 -14.53 1.29
C LEU A 16 5.83 -14.57 -0.04
N MET A 17 4.51 -14.73 0.01
CA MET A 17 3.67 -14.66 -1.19
C MET A 17 3.64 -13.26 -1.80
N MET A 18 3.62 -12.21 -0.97
CA MET A 18 3.70 -10.84 -1.47
C MET A 18 5.04 -10.54 -2.13
N VAL A 19 6.16 -11.01 -1.56
CA VAL A 19 7.49 -10.90 -2.18
C VAL A 19 7.52 -11.67 -3.49
N LEU A 20 7.08 -12.93 -3.50
CA LEU A 20 7.06 -13.77 -4.69
C LEU A 20 6.22 -13.14 -5.81
N LEU A 21 5.01 -12.66 -5.49
CA LEU A 21 4.16 -11.97 -6.47
C LEU A 21 4.77 -10.65 -6.94
N SER A 22 5.47 -9.91 -6.07
CA SER A 22 6.18 -8.69 -6.47
C SER A 22 7.28 -8.99 -7.48
N VAL A 23 8.02 -10.09 -7.33
CA VAL A 23 9.04 -10.52 -8.29
C VAL A 23 8.40 -11.02 -9.59
N VAL A 24 7.42 -11.93 -9.51
CA VAL A 24 6.75 -12.54 -10.66
C VAL A 24 6.02 -11.50 -11.52
N THR A 25 5.43 -10.48 -10.89
CA THR A 25 4.71 -9.40 -11.60
C THR A 25 5.58 -8.18 -11.90
N MET A 26 6.90 -8.28 -11.72
CA MET A 26 7.85 -7.18 -11.95
C MET A 26 7.46 -5.87 -11.21
N GLY A 27 6.97 -5.99 -9.98
CA GLY A 27 6.62 -4.84 -9.13
C GLY A 27 5.21 -4.29 -9.32
N ILE A 28 4.36 -4.90 -10.17
CA ILE A 28 2.95 -4.48 -10.33
C ILE A 28 2.10 -4.89 -9.12
N TYR A 29 2.39 -6.05 -8.51
CA TYR A 29 1.59 -6.55 -7.38
C TYR A 29 1.49 -5.57 -6.19
N PRO A 30 2.56 -4.89 -5.73
CA PRO A 30 2.46 -3.82 -4.74
C PRO A 30 1.44 -2.72 -5.08
N ALA A 31 1.35 -2.32 -6.36
CA ALA A 31 0.36 -1.34 -6.81
C ALA A 31 -1.07 -1.89 -6.72
N TYR A 32 -1.26 -3.14 -7.14
CA TYR A 32 -2.53 -3.85 -6.98
C TYR A 32 -2.92 -4.02 -5.50
N TRP A 33 -1.95 -4.27 -4.63
CA TRP A 33 -2.16 -4.41 -3.19
C TRP A 33 -2.74 -3.13 -2.59
N VAL A 34 -2.21 -1.96 -3.01
CA VAL A 34 -2.75 -0.67 -2.58
C VAL A 34 -4.15 -0.45 -3.12
N TYR A 35 -4.36 -0.65 -4.43
CA TYR A 35 -5.68 -0.53 -5.05
C TYR A 35 -6.74 -1.38 -4.32
N SER A 36 -6.46 -2.66 -4.09
CA SER A 36 -7.41 -3.63 -3.53
C SER A 36 -7.73 -3.42 -2.04
N ARG A 37 -6.91 -2.70 -1.28
CA ARG A 37 -7.09 -2.49 0.17
C ARG A 37 -7.51 -1.07 0.54
N ARG A 38 -7.64 -0.21 -0.46
CA ARG A 38 -8.01 1.19 -0.29
C ARG A 38 -9.23 1.39 0.59
N ASP A 39 -10.34 0.72 0.31
CA ASP A 39 -11.59 0.92 1.05
C ASP A 39 -11.44 0.52 2.51
N ALA A 40 -10.74 -0.58 2.79
CA ALA A 40 -10.51 -1.06 4.13
C ALA A 40 -9.64 -0.08 4.94
N PHE A 41 -8.57 0.47 4.35
CA PHE A 41 -7.76 1.50 5.01
C PHE A 41 -8.48 2.85 5.13
N ASN A 42 -9.36 3.20 4.19
CA ASN A 42 -10.15 4.43 4.26
C ASN A 42 -11.22 4.38 5.35
N GLN A 43 -11.67 3.19 5.76
CA GLN A 43 -12.56 3.00 6.91
C GLN A 43 -11.84 3.13 8.26
N MET A 44 -10.50 2.99 8.27
CA MET A 44 -9.70 2.99 9.50
C MET A 44 -9.38 4.39 10.05
N GLY A 45 -9.40 5.43 9.22
CA GLY A 45 -8.95 6.76 9.62
C GLY A 45 -9.27 7.84 8.60
N SER A 46 -8.88 9.07 8.91
CA SER A 46 -9.21 10.27 8.13
C SER A 46 -8.28 10.53 6.94
N ALA A 47 -7.13 9.85 6.84
CA ALA A 47 -6.19 10.02 5.74
C ALA A 47 -6.69 9.30 4.49
N HIS A 48 -7.68 9.90 3.83
CA HIS A 48 -8.38 9.28 2.72
C HIS A 48 -7.45 9.13 1.50
N VAL A 49 -7.33 7.89 1.00
CA VAL A 49 -6.71 7.61 -0.29
C VAL A 49 -7.81 7.69 -1.34
N GLY A 50 -7.78 8.73 -2.18
CA GLY A 50 -8.73 8.90 -3.27
C GLY A 50 -8.53 7.89 -4.41
N ASP A 51 -9.49 7.81 -5.34
CA ASP A 51 -9.47 6.92 -6.51
C ASP A 51 -8.14 7.02 -7.27
N VAL A 52 -7.69 8.25 -7.48
CA VAL A 52 -6.46 8.57 -8.21
C VAL A 52 -5.25 7.94 -7.52
N LEU A 53 -5.11 8.13 -6.20
CA LEU A 53 -3.95 7.67 -5.46
C LEU A 53 -3.91 6.13 -5.30
N GLY A 54 -5.08 5.48 -5.31
CA GLY A 54 -5.17 4.02 -5.31
C GLY A 54 -4.98 3.37 -6.68
N THR A 55 -5.41 4.03 -7.76
CA THR A 55 -5.55 3.39 -9.09
C THR A 55 -4.44 3.81 -10.06
N VAL A 56 -3.97 5.06 -9.99
CA VAL A 56 -2.94 5.57 -10.91
C VAL A 56 -1.61 4.80 -10.82
N PRO A 57 -1.09 4.43 -9.63
CA PRO A 57 0.12 3.60 -9.57
C PRO A 57 -0.02 2.27 -10.31
N LEU A 58 -1.22 1.66 -10.27
CA LEU A 58 -1.49 0.40 -10.96
C LEU A 58 -1.49 0.60 -12.48
N ILE A 59 -2.19 1.61 -12.98
CA ILE A 59 -2.23 1.94 -14.42
C ILE A 59 -0.83 2.28 -14.92
N LEU A 60 -0.10 3.13 -14.21
CA LEU A 60 1.26 3.52 -14.58
C LEU A 60 2.24 2.35 -14.55
N GLY A 61 2.06 1.39 -13.64
CA GLY A 61 2.83 0.14 -13.62
C GLY A 61 2.65 -0.68 -14.91
N PHE A 62 1.40 -0.86 -15.37
CA PHE A 62 1.13 -1.54 -16.64
C PHE A 62 1.64 -0.75 -17.85
N VAL A 63 1.48 0.57 -17.85
CA VAL A 63 1.98 1.46 -18.91
C VAL A 63 3.51 1.38 -18.99
N SER A 64 4.21 1.46 -17.87
CA SER A 64 5.67 1.34 -17.79
C SER A 64 6.14 -0.01 -18.32
N LEU A 65 5.48 -1.11 -17.93
CA LEU A 65 5.78 -2.44 -18.43
C LEU A 65 5.59 -2.53 -19.96
N GLY A 66 4.48 -1.98 -20.49
CA GLY A 66 4.24 -1.92 -21.93
C GLY A 66 5.30 -1.11 -22.70
N PHE A 67 5.79 -0.02 -22.12
CA PHE A 67 6.89 0.76 -22.69
C PHE A 67 8.21 0.00 -22.66
N SER A 68 8.52 -0.77 -21.60
CA SER A 68 9.73 -1.61 -21.54
C SER A 68 9.78 -2.63 -22.68
N PHE A 69 8.63 -3.19 -23.07
CA PHE A 69 8.54 -4.06 -24.25
C PHE A 69 8.71 -3.30 -25.57
N LYS A 70 8.11 -2.11 -25.72
CA LYS A 70 8.22 -1.29 -26.94
C LYS A 70 9.60 -0.65 -27.14
N SER A 71 10.30 -0.29 -26.07
CA SER A 71 11.65 0.28 -26.14
C SER A 71 12.70 -0.69 -26.70
N ALA A 72 12.39 -2.00 -26.71
CA ALA A 72 13.20 -2.98 -27.43
C ALA A 72 13.17 -2.78 -28.96
N ILE A 73 12.18 -2.05 -29.50
CA ILE A 73 11.95 -1.84 -30.94
C ILE A 73 12.22 -0.37 -31.35
N SER A 74 11.90 0.61 -30.49
CA SER A 74 12.18 2.05 -30.75
C SER A 74 12.78 2.75 -29.51
N PRO A 75 14.10 3.03 -29.48
CA PRO A 75 14.83 3.21 -28.21
C PRO A 75 14.76 4.59 -27.55
N ILE A 76 14.54 5.69 -28.27
CA ILE A 76 14.80 7.05 -27.72
C ILE A 76 13.55 7.68 -27.07
N TRP A 77 12.39 7.67 -27.73
CA TRP A 77 11.18 8.31 -27.19
C TRP A 77 10.41 7.43 -26.18
N GLY A 78 10.46 6.10 -26.33
CA GLY A 78 9.75 5.17 -25.45
C GLY A 78 10.39 5.04 -24.06
N SER A 79 11.71 5.17 -23.96
CA SER A 79 12.47 5.01 -22.72
C SER A 79 12.28 6.18 -21.76
N MET A 80 12.27 7.43 -22.27
CA MET A 80 12.02 8.62 -21.44
C MET A 80 10.59 8.66 -20.88
N ALA A 81 9.58 8.39 -21.72
CA ALA A 81 8.18 8.38 -21.29
C ALA A 81 7.90 7.28 -20.25
N GLY A 82 8.41 6.07 -20.47
CA GLY A 82 8.32 4.97 -19.51
C GLY A 82 9.01 5.27 -18.18
N GLY A 83 10.18 5.91 -18.23
CA GLY A 83 10.92 6.35 -17.04
C GLY A 83 10.13 7.35 -16.19
N LEU A 84 9.61 8.41 -16.80
CA LEU A 84 8.79 9.41 -16.10
C LEU A 84 7.51 8.81 -15.51
N ALA A 85 6.81 7.95 -16.27
CA ALA A 85 5.63 7.25 -15.79
C ALA A 85 5.94 6.39 -14.55
N SER A 86 7.06 5.67 -14.56
CA SER A 86 7.50 4.85 -13.42
C SER A 86 7.80 5.70 -12.18
N LEU A 87 8.40 6.87 -12.35
CA LEU A 87 8.74 7.78 -11.25
C LEU A 87 7.49 8.39 -10.62
N VAL A 88 6.55 8.86 -11.44
CA VAL A 88 5.25 9.35 -10.94
C VAL A 88 4.48 8.24 -10.22
N GLY A 89 4.47 7.02 -10.78
CA GLY A 89 3.87 5.85 -10.15
C GLY A 89 4.50 5.55 -8.79
N ALA A 90 5.84 5.59 -8.69
CA ALA A 90 6.57 5.37 -7.44
C ALA A 90 6.26 6.43 -6.38
N VAL A 91 6.22 7.72 -6.75
CA VAL A 91 5.86 8.81 -5.82
C VAL A 91 4.44 8.61 -5.28
N MET A 92 3.49 8.32 -6.17
CA MET A 92 2.10 8.06 -5.79
C MET A 92 1.97 6.82 -4.88
N MET A 93 2.72 5.76 -5.17
CA MET A 93 2.81 4.55 -4.35
C MET A 93 3.30 4.86 -2.94
N ILE A 94 4.36 5.68 -2.82
CA ILE A 94 4.91 6.11 -1.52
C ILE A 94 3.86 6.93 -0.75
N LEU A 95 3.23 7.90 -1.39
CA LEU A 95 2.18 8.72 -0.78
C LEU A 95 0.98 7.88 -0.29
N ALA A 96 0.56 6.87 -1.07
CA ALA A 96 -0.48 5.94 -0.67
C ALA A 96 -0.08 5.14 0.58
N CYS A 97 1.16 4.64 0.63
CA CYS A 97 1.68 3.90 1.77
C CYS A 97 1.75 4.76 3.04
N PHE A 98 2.15 6.03 2.93
CA PHE A 98 2.15 6.95 4.07
C PHE A 98 0.74 7.23 4.59
N ARG A 99 -0.26 7.40 3.71
CA ARG A 99 -1.67 7.56 4.13
C ARG A 99 -2.22 6.30 4.82
N TYR A 100 -1.93 5.11 4.28
CA TYR A 100 -2.34 3.86 4.92
C TYR A 100 -1.68 3.64 6.27
N ARG A 101 -0.39 4.02 6.40
CA ARG A 101 0.30 4.02 7.69
C ARG A 101 -0.41 4.91 8.70
N GLU A 102 -0.81 6.11 8.31
CA GLU A 102 -1.51 7.05 9.18
C GLU A 102 -2.86 6.49 9.65
N ASN A 103 -3.67 5.97 8.73
CA ASN A 103 -4.96 5.36 9.07
C ASN A 103 -4.81 4.16 10.00
N LEU A 104 -3.82 3.30 9.74
CA LEU A 104 -3.57 2.12 10.56
C LEU A 104 -3.14 2.49 12.00
N ARG A 105 -2.33 3.54 12.17
CA ARG A 105 -1.95 4.06 13.50
C ARG A 105 -3.12 4.71 14.21
N PHE A 106 -3.95 5.47 13.49
CA PHE A 106 -5.17 6.07 14.04
C PHE A 106 -6.14 4.99 14.54
N TYR A 107 -6.36 3.94 13.75
CA TYR A 107 -7.23 2.83 14.12
C TYR A 107 -6.77 2.10 15.38
N VAL A 108 -5.47 1.78 15.48
CA VAL A 108 -4.90 1.12 16.66
C VAL A 108 -5.02 2.01 17.90
N LYS A 109 -4.81 3.33 17.77
CA LYS A 109 -4.95 4.27 18.88
C LYS A 109 -6.36 4.32 19.46
N ILE A 110 -7.38 4.07 18.64
CA ILE A 110 -8.78 4.04 19.10
C ILE A 110 -9.13 2.68 19.73
N ARG A 111 -8.57 1.59 19.20
CA ARG A 111 -8.89 0.21 19.61
C ARG A 111 -8.11 -0.26 20.84
N ASP A 112 -6.89 0.24 21.03
CA ASP A 112 -6.03 -0.09 22.16
C ASP A 112 -5.78 1.19 22.97
N ALA A 113 -6.23 1.20 24.23
CA ALA A 113 -6.09 2.34 25.14
C ALA A 113 -4.63 2.62 25.52
N SER A 114 -3.71 1.68 25.25
CA SER A 114 -2.30 1.89 25.54
C SER A 114 -1.64 2.79 24.47
N PRO A 115 -1.09 3.96 24.85
CA PRO A 115 -0.44 4.86 23.89
C PRO A 115 0.79 4.22 23.21
N LEU A 116 1.37 3.20 23.84
CA LEU A 116 2.52 2.44 23.35
C LEU A 116 2.16 1.53 22.16
N ALA A 117 0.94 1.01 22.07
CA ALA A 117 0.55 0.12 20.98
C ALA A 117 0.53 0.85 19.63
N ALA A 118 -0.04 2.05 19.57
CA ALA A 118 -0.09 2.87 18.35
C ALA A 118 1.29 3.40 17.91
N GLU A 119 2.22 3.61 18.85
CA GLU A 119 3.61 3.97 18.53
C GLU A 119 4.44 2.76 18.06
N SER A 120 4.12 1.56 18.53
CA SER A 120 4.80 0.33 18.10
C SER A 120 4.42 -0.12 16.69
N VAL A 121 3.29 0.35 16.17
CA VAL A 121 2.75 -0.04 14.87
C VAL A 121 3.26 0.92 13.79
N ALA A 122 3.96 0.37 12.80
CA ALA A 122 4.52 1.10 11.67
C ALA A 122 5.37 2.32 12.12
N ARG A 123 6.19 2.15 13.18
CA ARG A 123 6.98 3.22 13.80
C ARG A 123 7.87 3.95 12.80
N SER A 124 8.55 3.20 11.94
CA SER A 124 9.62 3.73 11.09
C SER A 124 9.09 4.26 9.76
N TRP A 125 9.24 5.58 9.55
CA TRP A 125 8.93 6.23 8.28
C TRP A 125 9.84 5.70 7.14
N PHE A 126 11.12 5.47 7.44
CA PHE A 126 12.11 4.96 6.49
C PHE A 126 11.77 3.56 5.96
N MET A 127 11.28 2.67 6.83
CA MET A 127 10.83 1.34 6.41
C MET A 127 9.60 1.40 5.51
N THR A 128 8.75 2.42 5.71
CA THR A 128 7.59 2.65 4.83
C THR A 128 8.03 3.20 3.47
N LEU A 129 9.12 3.96 3.40
CA LEU A 129 9.67 4.45 2.14
C LEU A 129 10.31 3.33 1.32
N ILE A 130 11.12 2.46 1.94
CA ILE A 130 11.83 1.39 1.23
C ILE A 130 10.91 0.21 0.92
N PHE A 131 10.17 -0.27 1.91
CA PHE A 131 9.38 -1.50 1.78
C PHE A 131 7.89 -1.27 1.57
N GLY A 132 7.39 -0.04 1.77
CA GLY A 132 6.02 0.38 1.45
C GLY A 132 4.95 -0.63 1.83
N ALA A 133 4.33 -1.21 0.80
CA ALA A 133 3.24 -2.17 0.93
C ALA A 133 3.64 -3.44 1.72
N LEU A 134 4.88 -3.93 1.62
CA LEU A 134 5.36 -5.09 2.39
C LEU A 134 5.39 -4.80 3.90
N TYR A 135 5.90 -3.62 4.26
CA TYR A 135 6.00 -3.19 5.66
C TYR A 135 4.62 -3.00 6.29
N LEU A 136 3.68 -2.45 5.52
CA LEU A 136 2.27 -2.34 5.93
C LEU A 136 1.61 -3.70 6.07
N GLN A 137 1.83 -4.62 5.11
CA GLN A 137 1.26 -5.96 5.17
C GLN A 137 1.76 -6.74 6.40
N TYR A 138 3.03 -6.57 6.79
CA TYR A 138 3.56 -7.18 8.02
C TYR A 138 2.77 -6.70 9.25
N HIS A 139 2.51 -5.39 9.35
CA HIS A 139 1.74 -4.84 10.46
C HIS A 139 0.27 -5.23 10.42
N VAL A 140 -0.35 -5.28 9.25
CA VAL A 140 -1.72 -5.78 9.09
C VAL A 140 -1.83 -7.22 9.58
N ASN A 141 -0.90 -8.10 9.17
CA ASN A 141 -0.88 -9.49 9.65
C ASN A 141 -0.70 -9.55 11.17
N ARG A 142 0.22 -8.75 11.72
CA ARG A 142 0.43 -8.68 13.18
C ARG A 142 -0.83 -8.24 13.93
N LEU A 143 -1.58 -7.29 13.38
CA LEU A 143 -2.83 -6.80 13.96
C LEU A 143 -3.98 -7.82 13.83
N LEU A 144 -4.04 -8.57 12.73
CA LEU A 144 -4.95 -9.71 12.57
C LEU A 144 -4.64 -10.80 13.60
N ASP A 145 -3.37 -11.15 13.76
CA ASP A 145 -2.93 -12.18 14.72
C ASP A 145 -3.18 -11.75 16.18
N ALA A 146 -3.17 -10.43 16.46
CA ALA A 146 -3.53 -9.85 17.76
C ALA A 146 -5.05 -9.69 17.98
N GLY A 147 -5.90 -10.03 17.00
CA GLY A 147 -7.36 -9.87 17.08
C GLY A 147 -7.86 -8.43 17.04
N LEU A 148 -7.01 -7.48 16.62
CA LEU A 148 -7.38 -6.06 16.51
C LEU A 148 -8.07 -5.72 15.17
N LEU A 149 -7.92 -6.58 14.16
CA LEU A 149 -8.57 -6.49 12.86
C LEU A 149 -9.38 -7.75 12.57
N ASP A 150 -10.48 -7.60 11.83
CA ASP A 150 -11.27 -8.74 11.39
C ASP A 150 -10.72 -9.33 10.08
N PRO A 151 -10.50 -10.66 10.01
CA PRO A 151 -10.13 -11.31 8.77
C PRO A 151 -11.29 -11.27 7.77
N LYS A 152 -10.96 -11.05 6.49
CA LYS A 152 -11.88 -11.17 5.36
C LYS A 152 -11.97 -12.62 4.86
#